data_AF-A0A7R8C365-F1
#
_entry.id   AF-A0A7R8C365-F1
#
_cell.length_a   1.000
_cell.length_b   1.000
_cell.length_c   1.000
_cell.angle_alpha   90.00
_cell.angle_beta   90.00
_cell.angle_gamma   90.00
#
_symmetry.space_group_name_H-M   'P 1'
#
loop_
_entity.id
_entity.type
_entity.pdbx_description
1 polymer ?
#
loop_
_entity_poly.entity_id
_entity_poly.type
_entity_poly.pdbx_seq_one_letter_code
_entity_poly.pdbx_strand_id
1 'polypeptide(L)'
;MSYPFPLRCLKDIKGFGLPQNILSYSWPVERNIKEAFYEISMQAFSIFSRHSPISIWKEEFLAQIKSGLSEQKEHLKRCLEEEKKQSKNMQAMKTYEMEQFGVQVIQQSKLALRRYFQRIENYLKDKKYSYCAWKIVAVEIKRCFSYFLKFTELLRENQVSF
;
A
#
# COMPACT_ATOMS: atom_id res chain seq x y z
N MET A 1 -18.20 -7.53 -12.76
CA MET A 1 -17.75 -7.68 -14.15
C MET A 1 -16.47 -6.86 -14.36
N SER A 2 -15.36 -7.48 -14.76
CA SER A 2 -14.11 -6.78 -15.05
C SER A 2 -14.11 -6.32 -16.50
N TYR A 3 -14.09 -5.02 -16.75
CA TYR A 3 -13.94 -4.50 -18.12
C TYR A 3 -12.52 -4.81 -18.64
N PRO A 4 -12.36 -5.23 -19.92
CA PRO A 4 -11.05 -5.52 -20.49
C PRO A 4 -10.19 -4.25 -20.51
N PHE A 5 -8.87 -4.44 -20.34
CA PHE A 5 -7.93 -3.31 -20.37
C PHE A 5 -7.90 -2.68 -21.78
N PRO A 6 -7.96 -1.35 -21.92
CA PRO A 6 -8.03 -0.72 -23.23
C PRO A 6 -6.71 -0.86 -24.00
N LEU A 7 -6.72 -1.55 -25.14
CA LEU A 7 -5.52 -1.82 -25.96
C LEU A 7 -4.78 -0.54 -26.38
N ARG A 8 -5.51 0.56 -26.62
CA ARG A 8 -4.93 1.87 -26.93
C ARG A 8 -3.98 2.43 -25.86
N CYS A 9 -4.10 1.93 -24.63
CA CYS A 9 -3.29 2.35 -23.49
C CYS A 9 -2.02 1.51 -23.31
N LEU A 10 -1.83 0.43 -24.09
CA LEU A 10 -0.65 -0.43 -23.96
C LEU A 10 0.66 0.32 -24.19
N LYS A 11 0.67 1.28 -25.12
CA LYS A 11 1.84 2.13 -25.43
C LYS A 11 2.28 3.03 -24.26
N ASP A 12 1.40 3.27 -23.30
CA ASP A 12 1.66 4.15 -22.15
C ASP A 12 2.10 3.39 -20.90
N ILE A 13 2.16 2.05 -20.96
CA ILE A 13 2.55 1.19 -19.83
C ILE A 13 3.92 1.61 -19.31
N LYS A 14 4.01 1.74 -17.99
CA LYS A 14 5.22 2.12 -17.28
C LYS A 14 5.43 1.19 -16.09
N GLY A 15 6.65 0.70 -15.93
CA GLY A 15 7.07 0.06 -14.68
C GLY A 15 7.34 1.12 -13.62
N PHE A 16 6.57 1.12 -12.52
CA PHE A 16 6.78 2.06 -11.41
C PHE A 16 7.81 1.57 -10.38
N GLY A 17 8.18 0.28 -10.46
CA GLY A 17 9.18 -0.34 -9.60
C GLY A 17 8.70 -0.43 -8.15
N LEU A 18 7.71 -1.28 -7.90
CA LEU A 18 7.24 -1.59 -6.55
C LEU A 18 8.43 -2.10 -5.71
N PRO A 19 8.78 -1.47 -4.58
CA PRO A 19 9.97 -1.83 -3.83
C PRO A 19 9.84 -3.24 -3.21
N GLN A 20 10.75 -4.13 -3.59
CA GLN A 20 10.74 -5.53 -3.14
C GLN A 20 11.24 -5.69 -1.71
N ASN A 21 12.05 -4.75 -1.21
CA ASN A 21 12.58 -4.78 0.15
C ASN A 21 11.50 -4.68 1.24
N ILE A 22 10.29 -4.21 0.90
CA ILE A 22 9.13 -4.20 1.81
C ILE A 22 8.57 -5.61 2.00
N LEU A 23 8.88 -6.52 1.08
CA LEU A 23 8.51 -7.94 1.12
C LEU A 23 9.60 -8.80 1.79
N SER A 24 10.70 -8.18 2.24
CA SER A 24 11.83 -8.90 2.84
C SER A 24 11.57 -9.22 4.32
N TYR A 25 11.86 -10.46 4.71
CA TYR A 25 11.47 -11.14 5.94
C TYR A 25 12.17 -10.69 7.25
N SER A 26 12.71 -9.48 7.35
CA SER A 26 13.37 -9.04 8.59
C SER A 26 12.38 -8.41 9.60
N TRP A 27 12.12 -9.16 10.69
CA TRP A 27 11.65 -8.86 12.06
C TRP A 27 10.90 -7.53 12.41
N PRO A 28 9.84 -7.56 13.26
CA PRO A 28 8.74 -8.52 13.22
C PRO A 28 7.95 -8.25 11.94
N VAL A 29 7.94 -9.25 11.07
CA VAL A 29 7.37 -9.19 9.71
C VAL A 29 5.93 -8.65 9.74
N GLU A 30 5.12 -9.07 10.71
CA GLU A 30 3.72 -8.68 10.84
C GLU A 30 3.51 -7.17 11.09
N ARG A 31 4.26 -6.57 12.03
CA ARG A 31 4.16 -5.13 12.32
C ARG A 31 4.64 -4.30 11.13
N ASN A 32 5.75 -4.70 10.50
CA ASN A 32 6.28 -4.02 9.32
C ASN A 32 5.25 -4.02 8.18
N ILE A 33 4.54 -5.14 7.99
CA ILE A 33 3.50 -5.25 6.96
C ILE A 33 2.28 -4.43 7.30
N LYS A 34 1.79 -4.43 8.54
CA LYS A 34 0.68 -3.56 8.96
C LYS A 34 1.02 -2.09 8.70
N GLU A 35 2.24 -1.67 9.02
CA GLU A 35 2.69 -0.29 8.76
C GLU A 35 2.88 0.00 7.26
N ALA A 36 3.37 -0.96 6.47
CA ALA A 36 3.47 -0.84 5.01
C ALA A 36 2.10 -0.76 4.34
N PHE A 37 1.16 -1.61 4.78
CA PHE A 37 -0.20 -1.65 4.27
C PHE A 37 -0.95 -0.36 4.61
N TYR A 38 -0.76 0.17 5.82
CA TYR A 38 -1.27 1.49 6.19
C TYR A 38 -0.74 2.60 5.27
N GLU A 39 0.57 2.63 4.99
CA GLU A 39 1.15 3.63 4.09
C GLU A 39 0.62 3.46 2.64
N ILE A 40 0.45 2.23 2.15
CA ILE A 40 -0.13 1.96 0.82
C ILE A 40 -1.58 2.45 0.74
N SER A 41 -2.42 2.13 1.72
CA SER A 41 -3.82 2.60 1.77
C SER A 41 -3.89 4.12 1.82
N MET A 42 -3.03 4.76 2.61
CA MET A 42 -2.93 6.23 2.66
C MET A 42 -2.57 6.86 1.32
N GLN A 43 -1.55 6.33 0.65
CA GLN A 43 -1.07 6.86 -0.63
C GLN A 43 -2.11 6.63 -1.75
N ALA A 44 -2.70 5.43 -1.81
CA ALA A 44 -3.77 5.14 -2.75
C ALA A 44 -4.97 6.07 -2.55
N PHE A 45 -5.39 6.28 -1.29
CA PHE A 45 -6.48 7.19 -0.96
C PHE A 45 -6.20 8.62 -1.43
N SER A 46 -4.97 9.12 -1.21
CA SER A 46 -4.52 10.43 -1.69
C SER A 46 -4.66 10.57 -3.20
N ILE A 47 -4.16 9.59 -3.97
CA ILE A 47 -4.21 9.60 -5.43
C ILE A 47 -5.65 9.66 -5.94
N PHE A 48 -6.53 8.78 -5.45
CA PHE A 48 -7.93 8.75 -5.89
C PHE A 48 -8.75 9.95 -5.40
N SER A 49 -8.36 10.58 -4.29
CA SER A 49 -9.09 11.73 -3.73
C SER A 49 -8.76 13.05 -4.41
N ARG A 50 -7.49 13.30 -4.73
CA ARG A 50 -7.03 14.62 -5.19
C ARG A 50 -7.21 14.85 -6.69
N HIS A 51 -7.08 13.81 -7.50
CA HIS A 51 -6.80 13.99 -8.92
C HIS A 51 -7.72 13.23 -9.86
N SER A 52 -8.65 12.41 -9.34
CA SER A 52 -9.50 11.56 -10.16
C SER A 52 -10.70 12.35 -10.69
N PRO A 53 -10.78 12.69 -11.98
CA PRO A 53 -11.94 13.37 -12.52
C PRO A 53 -13.09 12.36 -12.66
N ILE A 54 -14.29 12.81 -12.29
CA ILE A 54 -15.53 12.02 -12.39
C ILE A 54 -15.79 11.56 -13.83
N SER A 55 -15.26 12.26 -14.85
CA SER A 55 -15.41 11.87 -16.26
C SER A 55 -14.67 10.59 -16.67
N ILE A 56 -13.70 10.11 -15.89
CA ILE A 56 -12.89 8.91 -16.22
C ILE A 56 -13.40 7.65 -15.51
N TRP A 57 -14.12 7.83 -14.41
CA TRP A 57 -14.60 6.77 -13.53
C TRP A 57 -16.10 6.86 -13.39
N LYS A 58 -16.82 5.73 -13.36
CA LYS A 58 -18.20 5.77 -12.87
C LYS A 58 -18.15 6.31 -11.44
N GLU A 59 -18.94 7.33 -11.14
CA GLU A 59 -18.92 8.03 -9.85
C GLU A 59 -19.06 7.05 -8.68
N GLU A 60 -19.98 6.10 -8.81
CA GLU A 60 -20.19 5.01 -7.85
C GLU A 60 -18.92 4.19 -7.57
N PHE A 61 -18.15 3.84 -8.61
CA PHE A 61 -16.93 3.05 -8.46
C PHE A 61 -15.83 3.84 -7.73
N LEU A 62 -15.70 5.12 -8.04
CA LEU A 62 -14.76 5.99 -7.34
C LEU A 62 -15.17 6.20 -5.88
N ALA A 63 -16.46 6.34 -5.60
CA ALA A 63 -16.99 6.42 -4.24
C ALA A 63 -16.72 5.14 -3.45
N GLN A 64 -16.94 3.96 -4.06
CA GLN A 64 -16.62 2.66 -3.44
C GLN A 64 -15.12 2.53 -3.13
N ILE A 65 -14.23 2.89 -4.05
CA ILE A 65 -12.78 2.88 -3.80
C ILE A 65 -12.42 3.79 -2.63
N LYS A 66 -12.91 5.04 -2.64
CA LYS A 66 -12.59 6.02 -1.59
C LYS A 66 -13.10 5.57 -0.22
N SER A 67 -14.32 5.05 -0.16
CA SER A 67 -14.93 4.53 1.06
C SER A 67 -14.13 3.33 1.60
N GLY A 68 -13.87 2.32 0.77
CA GLY A 68 -13.14 1.13 1.18
C GLY A 68 -11.70 1.43 1.62
N LEU A 69 -11.00 2.33 0.94
CA LEU A 69 -9.66 2.78 1.36
C LEU A 69 -9.69 3.56 2.68
N SER A 70 -10.72 4.37 2.91
CA SER A 70 -10.89 5.11 4.16
C SER A 70 -11.16 4.18 5.33
N GLU A 71 -12.04 3.19 5.15
CA GLU A 71 -12.34 2.16 6.15
C GLU A 71 -11.10 1.35 6.50
N GLN A 72 -10.37 0.89 5.48
CA GLN A 72 -9.15 0.11 5.64
C GLN A 72 -8.08 0.88 6.41
N LYS A 73 -7.89 2.17 6.09
CA LYS A 73 -6.98 3.06 6.82
C LYS A 73 -7.34 3.15 8.30
N GLU A 74 -8.62 3.39 8.62
CA GLU A 74 -9.07 3.56 10.00
C GLU A 74 -8.95 2.26 10.79
N HIS A 75 -9.23 1.12 10.16
CA HIS A 75 -9.02 -0.18 10.77
C HIS A 75 -7.54 -0.43 11.10
N LEU A 76 -6.64 -0.23 10.14
CA LEU A 76 -5.20 -0.41 10.34
C LEU A 76 -4.63 0.53 11.41
N LYS A 77 -5.11 1.77 11.44
CA LYS A 77 -4.71 2.74 12.47
C LYS A 77 -5.03 2.21 13.86
N ARG A 78 -6.25 1.72 14.09
CA ARG A 78 -6.66 1.12 15.37
C ARG A 78 -5.80 -0.09 15.73
N CYS A 79 -5.58 -1.03 14.81
CA CYS A 79 -4.72 -2.19 15.05
C CYS A 79 -3.29 -1.79 15.48
N LEU A 80 -2.69 -0.82 14.79
CA LEU A 80 -1.35 -0.32 15.13
C LEU A 80 -1.30 0.41 16.48
N GLU A 81 -2.37 1.09 16.87
CA GLU A 81 -2.48 1.74 18.18
C GLU A 81 -2.60 0.71 19.32
N GLU A 82 -3.34 -0.37 19.11
CA GLU A 82 -3.49 -1.48 20.06
C GLU A 82 -2.17 -2.24 20.28
N GLU A 83 -1.45 -2.56 19.20
CA GLU A 83 -0.12 -3.21 19.29
C GLU A 83 0.88 -2.35 20.06
N LYS A 84 0.88 -1.03 19.84
CA LYS A 84 1.74 -0.10 20.59
C LYS A 84 1.41 -0.09 22.08
N LYS A 85 0.13 -0.21 22.46
CA LYS A 85 -0.29 -0.30 23.88
C LYS A 85 0.17 -1.62 24.49
N GLN A 86 -0.05 -2.75 23.80
CA GLN A 86 0.37 -4.07 24.26
C GLN A 86 1.89 -4.18 24.41
N SER A 87 2.66 -3.63 23.46
CA SER A 87 4.12 -3.58 23.52
C SER A 87 4.66 -2.77 24.70
N LYS A 88 3.95 -1.75 25.17
CA LYS A 88 4.34 -0.96 26.35
C LYS A 88 4.09 -1.70 27.66
N ASN A 89 3.06 -2.55 27.71
CA ASN A 89 2.71 -3.33 28.89
C ASN A 89 3.63 -4.55 29.08
N MET A 90 4.28 -5.00 28.00
CA MET A 90 5.08 -6.23 27.95
C MET A 90 6.60 -5.93 27.91
N GLN A 91 7.07 -4.95 28.69
CA GLN A 91 8.49 -4.52 28.82
C GLN A 91 9.44 -5.59 29.42
N ALA A 92 9.13 -6.88 29.26
CA ALA A 92 10.05 -7.96 29.55
C ALA A 92 10.78 -8.35 28.25
N MET A 93 12.08 -8.04 28.19
CA MET A 93 13.07 -8.65 27.30
C MET A 93 13.03 -8.26 25.81
N LYS A 94 13.34 -7.00 25.47
CA LYS A 94 13.90 -6.65 24.15
C LYS A 94 15.19 -5.84 24.33
N THR A 95 16.25 -6.23 23.64
CA THR A 95 17.50 -5.46 23.62
C THR A 95 17.32 -4.18 22.80
N TYR A 96 17.87 -3.08 23.29
CA TYR A 96 17.76 -1.74 22.70
C TYR A 96 18.18 -1.70 21.21
N GLU A 97 19.17 -2.51 20.86
CA GLU A 97 19.72 -2.63 19.50
C GLU A 97 18.73 -3.27 18.51
N MET A 98 17.96 -4.30 18.94
CA MET A 98 16.95 -4.94 18.10
C MET A 98 15.76 -4.02 17.83
N GLU A 99 15.37 -3.20 18.81
CA GLU A 99 14.30 -2.22 18.63
C GLU A 99 14.71 -1.10 17.67
N GLN A 100 15.94 -0.58 17.80
CA GLN A 100 16.47 0.44 16.89
C GLN A 100 16.56 -0.05 15.45
N PHE A 101 17.09 -1.25 15.22
CA PHE A 101 17.17 -1.83 13.88
C PHE A 101 15.78 -2.01 13.25
N GLY A 102 14.81 -2.53 14.02
CA GLY A 102 13.43 -2.69 13.56
C GLY A 102 12.77 -1.36 13.18
N VAL A 103 12.95 -0.31 14.00
CA VAL A 103 12.45 1.05 13.70
C VAL A 103 13.07 1.59 12.40
N GLN A 104 14.37 1.38 12.20
CA GLN A 104 15.08 1.83 10.99
C GLN A 104 14.57 1.13 9.72
N VAL A 105 14.37 -0.19 9.76
CA VAL A 105 13.84 -0.98 8.64
C VAL A 105 12.43 -0.54 8.24
N ILE A 106 11.56 -0.31 9.23
CA ILE A 106 10.20 0.19 9.00
C ILE A 106 10.23 1.57 8.33
N GLN A 107 11.09 2.47 8.82
CA GLN A 107 11.20 3.82 8.27
C GLN A 107 11.73 3.82 6.84
N GLN A 108 12.72 2.98 6.53
CA GLN A 108 13.23 2.80 5.18
C GLN A 108 12.16 2.26 4.23
N SER A 109 11.37 1.29 4.69
CA SER A 109 10.26 0.70 3.92
C SER A 109 9.18 1.73 3.60
N LYS A 110 8.77 2.55 4.58
CA LYS A 110 7.85 3.68 4.38
C LYS A 110 8.39 4.69 3.37
N LEU A 111 9.66 5.06 3.48
CA LEU A 111 10.27 6.01 2.55
C LEU A 111 10.33 5.45 1.12
N ALA A 112 10.63 4.16 0.97
CA ALA A 112 10.60 3.49 -0.34
C ALA A 112 9.19 3.49 -0.95
N LEU A 113 8.15 3.20 -0.15
CA LEU A 113 6.75 3.30 -0.56
C LEU A 113 6.38 4.72 -1.01
N ARG A 114 6.75 5.73 -0.23
CA ARG A 114 6.49 7.15 -0.58
C ARG A 114 7.10 7.53 -1.92
N ARG A 115 8.36 7.16 -2.15
CA ARG A 115 9.04 7.40 -3.43
C ARG A 115 8.36 6.66 -4.57
N TYR A 116 7.88 5.44 -4.33
CA TYR A 116 7.13 4.67 -5.32
C TYR A 116 5.81 5.35 -5.72
N PHE A 117 5.00 5.77 -4.75
CA PHE A 117 3.76 6.48 -5.03
C PHE A 117 3.99 7.87 -5.62
N GLN A 118 5.08 8.55 -5.24
CA GLN A 118 5.48 9.80 -5.90
C GLN A 118 5.78 9.61 -7.39
N ARG A 119 6.40 8.49 -7.80
CA ARG A 119 6.60 8.17 -9.23
C ARG A 119 5.26 7.96 -9.96
N ILE A 120 4.27 7.39 -9.29
CA ILE A 120 2.91 7.22 -9.81
C ILE A 120 2.23 8.57 -10.01
N GLU A 121 2.27 9.45 -8.99
CA GLU A 121 1.71 10.80 -9.09
C GLU A 121 2.39 11.64 -10.19
N ASN A 122 3.71 11.57 -10.29
CA ASN A 122 4.45 12.27 -11.32
C ASN A 122 4.06 11.77 -12.72
N TYR A 123 3.91 10.46 -12.91
CA TYR A 123 3.42 9.91 -14.18
C TYR A 123 2.02 10.41 -14.55
N LEU A 124 1.10 10.50 -13.58
CA LEU A 124 -0.22 11.09 -13.82
C LEU A 124 -0.10 12.54 -14.29
N LYS A 125 0.76 13.34 -13.65
CA LYS A 125 1.03 14.73 -14.06
C LYS A 125 1.63 14.79 -15.47
N ASP A 126 2.66 14.01 -15.75
CA ASP A 126 3.34 13.96 -17.06
C ASP A 126 2.37 13.60 -18.19
N LYS A 127 1.46 12.66 -17.91
CA LYS A 127 0.41 12.22 -18.84
C LYS A 127 -0.86 13.06 -18.77
N LYS A 128 -0.82 14.22 -18.11
CA LYS A 128 -1.92 15.19 -17.96
C LYS A 128 -3.22 14.56 -17.49
N TYR A 129 -3.14 13.59 -16.58
CA TYR A 129 -4.28 12.85 -16.03
C TYR A 129 -5.16 12.21 -17.11
N SER A 130 -4.57 11.81 -18.24
CA SER A 130 -5.31 11.19 -19.33
C SER A 130 -6.00 9.88 -18.93
N TYR A 131 -7.01 9.49 -19.70
CA TYR A 131 -7.72 8.22 -19.52
C TYR A 131 -6.77 7.02 -19.40
N CYS A 132 -5.76 6.92 -20.29
CA CYS A 132 -4.82 5.79 -20.26
C CYS A 132 -3.93 5.82 -19.02
N ALA A 133 -3.48 7.01 -18.59
CA ALA A 133 -2.70 7.13 -17.37
C ALA A 133 -3.46 6.61 -16.15
N TRP A 134 -4.74 6.97 -16.02
CA TRP A 134 -5.60 6.47 -14.93
C TRP A 134 -5.84 4.97 -14.99
N LYS A 135 -6.04 4.39 -16.18
CA LYS A 135 -6.18 2.94 -16.33
C LYS A 135 -4.92 2.21 -15.89
N ILE A 136 -3.75 2.74 -16.22
CA ILE A 136 -2.46 2.15 -15.82
C ILE A 136 -2.24 2.28 -14.32
N VAL A 137 -2.50 3.45 -13.73
CA VAL A 137 -2.36 3.65 -12.29
C VAL A 137 -3.32 2.76 -11.50
N ALA A 138 -4.55 2.58 -11.96
CA ALA A 138 -5.48 1.68 -11.28
C ALA A 138 -5.05 0.22 -11.33
N VAL A 139 -4.47 -0.24 -12.45
CA VAL A 139 -3.88 -1.58 -12.55
C VAL A 139 -2.69 -1.70 -11.60
N GLU A 140 -1.81 -0.70 -11.54
CA GLU A 140 -0.64 -0.75 -10.65
C GLU A 140 -1.03 -0.71 -9.17
N ILE A 141 -2.02 0.10 -8.78
CA ILE A 141 -2.52 0.12 -7.40
C ILE A 141 -3.20 -1.21 -7.06
N LYS A 142 -4.03 -1.75 -7.95
CA LYS A 142 -4.63 -3.08 -7.76
C LYS A 142 -3.55 -4.15 -7.59
N ARG A 143 -2.53 -4.13 -8.45
CA ARG A 143 -1.36 -5.02 -8.37
C ARG A 143 -0.71 -4.91 -6.99
N CYS A 144 -0.41 -3.70 -6.52
CA CYS A 144 0.15 -3.46 -5.19
C CYS A 144 -0.68 -4.14 -4.10
N PHE A 145 -1.99 -3.87 -4.01
CA PHE A 145 -2.85 -4.52 -3.03
C PHE A 145 -2.88 -6.04 -3.15
N SER A 146 -2.93 -6.59 -4.37
CA SER A 146 -2.87 -8.05 -4.57
C SER A 146 -1.58 -8.67 -4.05
N TYR A 147 -0.43 -8.02 -4.24
CA TYR A 147 0.84 -8.51 -3.68
C TYR A 147 0.82 -8.51 -2.15
N PHE A 148 0.36 -7.43 -1.53
CA PHE A 148 0.35 -7.33 -0.07
C PHE A 148 -0.68 -8.27 0.57
N LEU A 149 -1.86 -8.45 -0.03
CA LEU A 149 -2.86 -9.41 0.46
C LEU A 149 -2.31 -10.84 0.40
N LYS A 150 -1.71 -11.23 -0.73
CA LYS A 150 -1.08 -12.55 -0.87
C LYS A 150 0.05 -12.74 0.13
N PHE A 151 0.83 -11.69 0.40
CA PHE A 151 1.88 -11.74 1.41
C PHE A 151 1.31 -11.90 2.83
N THR A 152 0.20 -11.23 3.16
CA THR A 152 -0.47 -11.42 4.46
C THR A 152 -1.07 -12.82 4.63
N GLU A 153 -1.60 -13.42 3.56
CA GLU A 153 -2.11 -14.80 3.58
C GLU A 153 -0.99 -15.80 3.86
N LEU A 154 0.15 -15.68 3.16
CA LEU A 154 1.32 -16.52 3.38
C LEU A 154 1.82 -16.46 4.83
N LEU A 155 1.75 -15.30 5.48
CA LEU A 155 2.18 -15.18 6.87
C LEU A 155 1.22 -15.81 7.84
N ARG A 156 -0.09 -15.75 7.55
CA ARG A 156 -1.10 -16.44 8.35
C ARG A 156 -0.90 -17.96 8.28
N GLU A 157 -0.64 -18.51 7.09
CA GLU A 157 -0.38 -19.94 6.90
C GLU A 157 0.87 -20.40 7.66
N ASN A 158 1.94 -19.59 7.67
CA ASN A 158 3.16 -19.89 8.41
C ASN A 158 3.07 -19.66 9.93
N GLN A 159 2.01 -19.03 10.43
CA GLN A 159 1.74 -18.87 11.87
C GLN A 159 0.91 -20.04 12.45
N VAL A 160 0.34 -20.92 11.63
CA VAL A 160 -0.49 -22.08 12.06
C VAL A 160 0.34 -23.36 12.29
N SER A 161 1.64 -23.34 11.98
CA SER A 161 2.55 -24.47 12.26
C SER A 161 3.35 -24.26 13.55
N PHE A 162 2.72 -24.50 14.70
CA PHE A 162 3.38 -24.82 15.98
C PHE A 162 2.45 -25.67 16.84
#